data_AF-A0A699SR17-F1
#
_entry.id   AF-A0A699SR17-F1
#
_cell.length_a   1.000
_cell.length_b   1.000
_cell.length_c   1.000
_cell.angle_alpha   90.00
_cell.angle_beta   90.00
_cell.angle_gamma   90.00
#
_symmetry.space_group_name_H-M   'P 1'
#
loop_
_entity.id
_entity.type
_entity.pdbx_description
1 polymer ?
#
loop_
_entity_poly.entity_id
_entity_poly.type
_entity_poly.pdbx_seq_one_letter_code
_entity_poly.pdbx_strand_id
1 'polypeptide(L)'
;LIVVGNGMVGHHCVEQLIAAGALERYRIHVFGEEGQRAYDRVHLSEYFGGRDAESLALSAASLYEHPGLTLHLGVPVLEIDRGRRELDDFGGAALKARIEALGVGVHLSRATQSISAGEEYRYRMNFAGEEFLETDLIVFSAGIRPQDALARQCELALGPRGGIAIDEHCRTSDADIFAIGECAAWNGSVFGLVAPGYQMARNVAAQLCDQDA
;
A
#
# COMPACT_ATOMS: atom_id res chain seq x y z
N LEU A 1 -11.28 -12.18 -14.12
CA LEU A 1 -11.02 -11.26 -12.98
C LEU A 1 -9.54 -10.86 -13.02
N ILE A 2 -9.23 -9.59 -12.74
CA ILE A 2 -7.86 -9.09 -12.64
C ILE A 2 -7.67 -8.50 -11.24
N VAL A 3 -6.56 -8.82 -10.58
CA VAL A 3 -6.16 -8.27 -9.29
C VAL A 3 -4.85 -7.50 -9.50
N VAL A 4 -4.83 -6.21 -9.17
CA VAL A 4 -3.64 -5.36 -9.29
C VAL A 4 -3.10 -5.08 -7.89
N GLY A 5 -1.85 -5.50 -7.64
CA GLY A 5 -1.18 -5.43 -6.36
C GLY A 5 -1.17 -6.76 -5.61
N ASN A 6 0.00 -7.41 -5.55
CA ASN A 6 0.23 -8.66 -4.80
C ASN A 6 0.78 -8.41 -3.38
N GLY A 7 0.34 -7.34 -2.71
CA GLY A 7 0.63 -7.08 -1.29
C GLY A 7 -0.28 -7.90 -0.36
N MET A 8 -0.11 -7.77 0.96
CA MET A 8 -0.84 -8.57 1.96
C MET A 8 -2.35 -8.65 1.72
N VAL A 9 -3.01 -7.51 1.44
CA VAL A 9 -4.46 -7.44 1.23
C VAL A 9 -4.89 -8.05 -0.12
N GLY A 10 -4.13 -7.82 -1.19
CA GLY A 10 -4.41 -8.39 -2.51
C GLY A 10 -4.21 -9.91 -2.53
N HIS A 11 -3.18 -10.39 -1.81
CA HIS A 11 -2.96 -11.81 -1.56
C HIS A 11 -4.13 -12.44 -0.80
N HIS A 12 -4.54 -11.85 0.33
CA HIS A 12 -5.66 -12.36 1.12
C HIS A 12 -6.96 -12.40 0.30
N CYS A 13 -7.21 -11.40 -0.55
CA CYS A 13 -8.33 -11.41 -1.48
C CYS A 13 -8.31 -12.61 -2.43
N VAL A 14 -7.14 -12.98 -2.97
CA VAL A 14 -6.97 -14.19 -3.79
C VAL A 14 -7.23 -15.47 -2.98
N GLU A 15 -6.78 -15.56 -1.73
CA GLU A 15 -7.14 -16.69 -0.84
C GLU A 15 -8.66 -16.81 -0.66
N GLN A 16 -9.34 -15.70 -0.38
CA GLN A 16 -10.80 -15.70 -0.15
C GLN A 16 -11.57 -16.04 -1.44
N LEU A 17 -11.11 -15.55 -2.60
CA LEU A 17 -11.68 -15.91 -3.91
C LEU A 17 -11.53 -17.40 -4.21
N ILE A 18 -10.37 -18.01 -3.91
CA ILE A 18 -10.18 -19.46 -4.05
C ILE A 18 -11.14 -20.22 -3.11
N ALA A 19 -11.18 -19.83 -1.83
CA ALA A 19 -12.05 -20.47 -0.83
C ALA A 19 -13.55 -20.35 -1.14
N ALA A 20 -13.97 -19.25 -1.77
CA ALA A 20 -15.34 -19.01 -2.22
C ALA A 20 -15.69 -19.66 -3.58
N GLY A 21 -14.76 -20.39 -4.21
CA GLY A 21 -15.00 -21.10 -5.48
C GLY A 21 -14.91 -20.23 -6.73
N ALA A 22 -14.34 -19.01 -6.65
CA ALA A 22 -14.29 -18.05 -7.76
C ALA A 22 -13.64 -18.62 -9.04
N LEU A 23 -12.74 -19.59 -8.92
CA LEU A 23 -12.03 -20.22 -10.04
C LEU A 23 -12.93 -21.08 -10.96
N GLU A 24 -14.13 -21.47 -10.52
CA GLU A 24 -15.13 -22.10 -11.39
C GLU A 24 -15.78 -21.10 -12.36
N ARG A 25 -15.80 -19.81 -11.97
CA ARG A 25 -16.47 -18.71 -12.68
C ARG A 25 -15.49 -17.81 -13.44
N TYR A 26 -14.28 -17.62 -12.89
CA TYR A 26 -13.30 -16.67 -13.39
C TYR A 26 -11.92 -17.29 -13.55
N ARG A 27 -11.28 -16.98 -14.68
CA ARG A 27 -9.81 -16.98 -14.74
C ARG A 27 -9.31 -15.73 -14.00
N ILE A 28 -8.39 -15.92 -13.06
CA ILE A 28 -7.87 -14.86 -12.19
C ILE A 28 -6.42 -14.56 -12.58
N HIS A 29 -6.13 -13.32 -12.95
CA HIS A 29 -4.77 -12.84 -13.20
C HIS A 29 -4.37 -11.84 -12.13
N VAL A 30 -3.28 -12.11 -11.43
CA VAL A 30 -2.74 -11.26 -10.35
C VAL A 30 -1.47 -10.59 -10.85
N PHE A 31 -1.38 -9.27 -10.76
CA PHE A 31 -0.21 -8.49 -11.18
C PHE A 31 0.49 -7.86 -9.98
N GLY A 32 1.80 -8.02 -9.90
CA GLY A 32 2.67 -7.40 -8.90
C GLY A 32 3.89 -6.75 -9.55
N GLU A 33 4.13 -5.48 -9.21
CA GLU A 33 5.34 -4.74 -9.58
C GLU A 33 6.60 -5.38 -9.00
N GLU A 34 6.52 -5.88 -7.77
CA GLU A 34 7.63 -6.53 -7.10
C GLU A 34 7.91 -7.94 -7.67
N GLY A 35 9.19 -8.31 -7.73
CA GLY A 35 9.64 -9.62 -8.22
C GLY A 35 9.48 -10.79 -7.24
N GLN A 36 8.80 -10.59 -6.11
CA GLN A 36 8.60 -11.60 -5.06
C GLN A 36 7.11 -11.91 -4.83
N ARG A 37 6.84 -13.12 -4.33
CA ARG A 37 5.51 -13.52 -3.86
C ARG A 37 5.09 -12.67 -2.66
N ALA A 38 3.80 -12.62 -2.36
CA ALA A 38 3.27 -11.82 -1.26
C ALA A 38 3.87 -12.24 0.09
N TYR A 39 4.36 -11.25 0.84
CA TYR A 39 5.03 -11.43 2.13
C TYR A 39 4.46 -10.48 3.19
N ASP A 40 4.71 -10.81 4.46
CA ASP A 40 4.31 -10.00 5.60
C ASP A 40 5.16 -8.73 5.70
N ARG A 41 4.51 -7.59 5.45
CA ARG A 41 5.14 -6.25 5.50
C ARG A 41 5.19 -5.66 6.90
N VAL A 42 4.38 -6.18 7.84
CA VAL A 42 4.40 -5.76 9.25
C VAL A 42 5.68 -6.25 9.94
N HIS A 43 6.10 -7.48 9.62
CA HIS A 43 7.31 -8.10 10.18
C HIS A 43 8.56 -7.94 9.30
N LEU A 44 8.53 -7.09 8.26
CA LEU A 44 9.66 -6.88 7.34
C LEU A 44 10.94 -6.37 8.04
N SER A 45 10.82 -5.67 9.16
CA SER A 45 11.96 -5.26 9.99
C SER A 45 12.76 -6.43 10.56
N GLU A 46 12.13 -7.59 10.77
CA GLU A 46 12.79 -8.80 11.29
C GLU A 46 13.78 -9.41 10.28
N TYR A 47 13.64 -9.11 8.98
CA TYR A 47 14.59 -9.52 7.95
C TYR A 47 16.01 -9.05 8.28
N PHE A 48 16.16 -7.81 8.76
CA PHE A 48 17.44 -7.25 9.21
C PHE A 48 17.95 -7.88 10.53
N GLY A 49 17.08 -8.57 11.27
CA GLY A 49 17.44 -9.43 12.40
C GLY A 49 17.93 -10.83 11.99
N GLY A 50 18.00 -11.14 10.70
CA GLY A 50 18.45 -12.43 10.17
C GLY A 50 17.33 -13.42 9.83
N ARG A 51 16.06 -12.98 9.83
CA ARG A 51 14.92 -13.79 9.36
C ARG A 51 14.95 -13.91 7.83
N ASP A 52 14.76 -15.10 7.28
CA ASP A 52 14.81 -15.29 5.83
C ASP A 52 13.51 -14.88 5.11
N ALA A 53 13.60 -14.69 3.79
CA ALA A 53 12.49 -14.19 2.97
C ALA A 53 11.35 -15.20 2.75
N GLU A 54 11.62 -16.51 2.79
CA GLU A 54 10.58 -17.53 2.65
C GLU A 54 9.73 -17.61 3.93
N SER A 55 10.37 -17.46 5.09
CA SER A 55 9.68 -17.38 6.37
C SER A 55 8.77 -16.14 6.52
N LEU A 56 8.95 -15.12 5.67
CA LEU A 56 8.07 -13.95 5.56
C LEU A 56 6.98 -14.11 4.50
N ALA A 57 7.04 -15.12 3.62
CA ALA A 57 6.02 -15.36 2.61
C ALA A 57 4.68 -15.74 3.26
N LEU A 58 3.57 -15.18 2.77
CA LEU A 58 2.24 -15.39 3.35
C LEU A 58 1.66 -16.79 3.05
N SER A 59 2.23 -17.49 2.06
CA SER A 59 1.74 -18.76 1.54
C SER A 59 2.87 -19.58 0.92
N ALA A 60 2.65 -20.88 0.75
CA ALA A 60 3.49 -21.72 -0.11
C ALA A 60 3.27 -21.35 -1.60
N ALA A 61 4.29 -21.55 -2.45
CA ALA A 61 4.23 -21.23 -3.87
C ALA A 61 3.05 -21.92 -4.60
N SER A 62 2.69 -23.12 -4.15
CA SER A 62 1.60 -23.95 -4.69
C SER A 62 0.20 -23.32 -4.66
N LEU A 63 -0.04 -22.27 -3.86
CA LEU A 63 -1.29 -21.51 -3.94
C LEU A 63 -1.47 -20.88 -5.33
N TYR A 64 -0.38 -20.36 -5.91
CA TYR A 64 -0.39 -19.70 -7.22
C TYR A 64 -0.27 -20.67 -8.39
N GLU A 65 -0.05 -21.97 -8.13
CA GLU A 65 -0.06 -23.06 -9.11
C GLU A 65 -1.48 -23.60 -9.37
N HIS A 66 -2.48 -23.10 -8.64
CA HIS A 66 -3.86 -23.58 -8.74
C HIS A 66 -4.45 -23.35 -10.15
N PRO A 67 -5.03 -24.37 -10.81
CA PRO A 67 -5.68 -24.20 -12.11
C PRO A 67 -6.72 -23.08 -12.10
N GLY A 68 -6.63 -22.19 -13.09
CA GLY A 68 -7.50 -21.00 -13.22
C GLY A 68 -6.88 -19.70 -12.71
N LEU A 69 -5.88 -19.77 -11.82
CA LEU A 69 -5.09 -18.64 -11.34
C LEU A 69 -3.82 -18.44 -12.20
N THR A 70 -3.29 -17.23 -12.25
CA THR A 70 -1.98 -16.92 -12.84
C THR A 70 -1.39 -15.68 -12.16
N LEU A 71 -0.17 -15.80 -11.65
CA LEU A 71 0.58 -14.70 -11.03
C LEU A 71 1.62 -14.14 -12.00
N HIS A 72 1.61 -12.82 -12.17
CA HIS A 72 2.59 -12.04 -12.94
C HIS A 72 3.40 -11.18 -11.97
N LEU A 73 4.66 -11.53 -11.73
CA LEU A 73 5.60 -10.78 -10.88
C LEU A 73 6.57 -9.95 -11.73
N GLY A 74 7.02 -8.80 -11.21
CA GLY A 74 7.83 -7.85 -11.97
C GLY A 74 7.05 -7.10 -13.07
N VAL A 75 5.72 -7.08 -12.99
CA VAL A 75 4.83 -6.50 -14.01
C VAL A 75 3.96 -5.39 -13.39
N PRO A 76 4.39 -4.12 -13.44
CA PRO A 76 3.57 -2.98 -13.01
C PRO A 76 2.44 -2.70 -14.01
N VAL A 77 1.36 -2.07 -13.52
CA VAL A 77 0.21 -1.60 -14.31
C VAL A 77 0.21 -0.07 -14.26
N LEU A 78 0.14 0.61 -15.42
CA LEU A 78 0.78 1.93 -15.61
C LEU A 78 -0.10 3.13 -16.05
N GLU A 79 -1.33 3.00 -16.56
CA GLU A 79 -2.11 4.15 -17.13
C GLU A 79 -3.64 3.93 -17.21
N ILE A 80 -4.53 4.94 -17.23
CA ILE A 80 -4.81 5.97 -18.29
C ILE A 80 -4.64 7.47 -17.77
N ASP A 81 -5.40 8.51 -18.17
CA ASP A 81 -5.47 9.80 -17.41
C ASP A 81 -6.83 10.54 -17.39
N ARG A 82 -7.30 10.95 -16.19
CA ARG A 82 -8.02 12.20 -15.83
C ARG A 82 -8.13 12.34 -14.27
N GLY A 83 -7.76 13.48 -13.64
CA GLY A 83 -7.78 13.73 -12.16
C GLY A 83 -7.79 15.24 -11.75
N ARG A 84 -7.37 15.81 -10.59
CA ARG A 84 -6.58 15.52 -9.32
C ARG A 84 -6.85 16.73 -8.31
N ARG A 85 -6.51 16.96 -7.00
CA ARG A 85 -5.81 16.38 -5.79
C ARG A 85 -5.94 17.37 -4.54
N GLU A 86 -5.94 16.93 -3.26
CA GLU A 86 -5.96 17.77 -2.00
C GLU A 86 -4.93 17.31 -0.89
N LEU A 87 -4.85 17.65 0.43
CA LEU A 87 -5.64 18.45 1.43
C LEU A 87 -4.75 19.11 2.59
N ASP A 88 -5.02 18.95 3.92
CA ASP A 88 -4.63 19.88 5.05
C ASP A 88 -3.85 19.34 6.32
N ASP A 89 -3.82 20.14 7.43
CA ASP A 89 -2.79 20.18 8.49
C ASP A 89 -3.06 19.46 9.86
N PHE A 90 -4.30 19.43 10.38
CA PHE A 90 -4.55 19.28 11.84
C PHE A 90 -3.94 18.01 12.48
N GLY A 91 -3.79 16.92 11.73
CA GLY A 91 -3.25 15.65 12.22
C GLY A 91 -1.77 15.70 12.62
N GLY A 92 -0.97 16.64 12.09
CA GLY A 92 0.48 16.65 12.29
C GLY A 92 0.93 16.93 13.73
N ALA A 93 0.18 17.76 14.48
CA ALA A 93 0.59 18.24 15.80
C ALA A 93 0.61 17.15 16.88
N ALA A 94 -0.37 16.25 16.87
CA ALA A 94 -0.53 15.24 17.93
C ALA A 94 0.53 14.11 17.87
N LEU A 95 1.05 13.82 16.67
CA LEU A 95 2.08 12.79 16.47
C LEU A 95 3.45 13.22 17.01
N LYS A 96 3.83 14.49 16.78
CA LYS A 96 5.11 15.08 17.21
C LYS A 96 5.45 14.78 18.67
N ALA A 97 4.53 15.14 19.58
CA ALA A 97 4.74 15.07 21.02
C ALA A 97 4.96 13.65 21.56
N ARG A 98 4.46 12.61 20.86
CA ARG A 98 4.67 11.21 21.24
C ARG A 98 6.07 10.70 20.87
N ILE A 99 6.64 11.19 19.77
CA ILE A 99 7.94 10.76 19.27
C ILE A 99 9.06 11.42 20.10
N GLU A 100 8.91 12.69 20.47
CA GLU A 100 9.87 13.41 21.33
C GLU A 100 9.98 12.78 22.73
N ALA A 101 8.89 12.22 23.26
CA ALA A 101 8.88 11.50 24.54
C ALA A 101 9.72 10.21 24.54
N LEU A 102 10.13 9.70 23.37
CA LEU A 102 11.02 8.55 23.21
C LEU A 102 12.51 8.95 23.12
N GLY A 103 12.84 10.24 23.31
CA GLY A 103 14.21 10.76 23.14
C GLY A 103 14.62 10.99 21.68
N VAL A 104 13.67 10.86 20.74
CA VAL A 104 13.90 11.09 19.30
C VAL A 104 13.68 12.57 18.98
N GLY A 105 14.68 13.23 18.39
CA GLY A 105 14.55 14.62 17.95
C GLY A 105 13.60 14.78 16.77
N VAL A 106 12.54 15.59 16.91
CA VAL A 106 11.51 15.78 15.87
C VAL A 106 11.62 17.15 15.20
N HIS A 107 12.31 17.18 14.08
CA HIS A 107 12.55 18.39 13.28
C HIS A 107 11.38 18.66 12.33
N LEU A 108 10.27 19.21 12.84
CA LEU A 108 9.15 19.66 12.00
C LEU A 108 9.52 20.87 11.12
N SER A 109 8.73 21.07 10.06
CA SER A 109 8.89 22.14 9.07
C SER A 109 10.24 22.17 8.34
N ARG A 110 11.01 21.08 8.41
CA ARG A 110 12.27 20.90 7.68
C ARG A 110 12.06 20.17 6.37
N ALA A 111 11.84 20.94 5.30
CA ALA A 111 11.92 20.43 3.95
C ALA A 111 13.39 20.27 3.53
N THR A 112 13.85 19.03 3.36
CA THR A 112 15.16 18.72 2.78
C THR A 112 15.17 19.15 1.31
N GLN A 113 16.08 20.06 0.94
CA GLN A 113 16.24 20.51 -0.44
C GLN A 113 17.23 19.63 -1.21
N SER A 114 18.29 19.17 -0.55
CA SER A 114 19.31 18.32 -1.15
C SER A 114 20.01 17.44 -0.11
N ILE A 115 20.67 16.40 -0.58
CA ILE A 115 21.58 15.57 0.21
C ILE A 115 22.94 15.63 -0.48
N SER A 116 23.98 15.95 0.29
CA SER A 116 25.37 16.01 -0.16
C SER A 116 26.24 15.07 0.69
N ALA A 117 27.54 14.98 0.39
CA ALA A 117 28.49 14.51 1.38
C ALA A 117 28.51 15.46 2.59
N GLY A 118 28.83 14.92 3.77
CA GLY A 118 29.13 15.70 4.97
C GLY A 118 30.62 15.95 5.16
N GLU A 119 30.96 16.65 6.24
CA GLU A 119 32.34 16.97 6.65
C GLU A 119 32.76 16.20 7.91
N GLU A 120 31.81 15.86 8.79
CA GLU A 120 32.02 15.06 10.00
C GLU A 120 31.44 13.64 9.84
N TYR A 121 30.27 13.51 9.20
CA TYR A 121 29.62 12.23 8.89
C TYR A 121 29.40 12.04 7.38
N ARG A 122 29.06 10.82 6.96
CA ARG A 122 29.00 10.44 5.53
C ARG A 122 28.07 11.30 4.67
N TYR A 123 26.92 11.73 5.18
CA TYR A 123 25.92 12.49 4.44
C TYR A 123 25.49 13.75 5.19
N ARG A 124 25.25 14.83 4.45
CA ARG A 124 24.63 16.08 4.93
C ARG A 124 23.26 16.26 4.30
N MET A 125 22.22 16.36 5.14
CA MET A 125 20.86 16.74 4.74
C MET A 125 20.74 18.26 4.83
N ASN A 126 20.62 18.94 3.69
CA ASN A 126 20.48 20.38 3.61
C ASN A 126 18.99 20.74 3.61
N PHE A 127 18.54 21.53 4.59
CA PHE A 127 17.15 21.98 4.67
C PHE A 127 16.94 23.32 3.96
N ALA A 128 15.68 23.78 3.86
CA ALA A 128 15.39 25.12 3.40
C ALA A 128 15.96 26.18 4.35
N GLY A 129 16.99 26.91 3.90
CA GLY A 129 17.76 27.87 4.68
C GLY A 129 19.26 27.54 4.60
N GLU A 130 20.01 27.91 5.64
CA GLU A 130 21.44 27.56 5.81
C GLU A 130 21.64 26.39 6.81
N GLU A 131 20.56 25.82 7.35
CA GLU A 131 20.61 24.77 8.35
C GLU A 131 20.69 23.37 7.73
N PHE A 132 21.53 22.52 8.31
CA PHE A 132 21.73 21.13 7.89
C PHE A 132 21.82 20.18 9.11
N LEU A 133 21.70 18.89 8.85
CA LEU A 133 22.11 17.83 9.76
C LEU A 133 23.05 16.86 9.04
N GLU A 134 24.01 16.30 9.75
CA GLU A 134 24.88 15.24 9.24
C GLU A 134 24.58 13.89 9.89
N THR A 135 24.79 12.81 9.14
CA THR A 135 24.52 11.43 9.56
C THR A 135 25.23 10.43 8.64
N ASP A 136 25.56 9.25 9.17
CA ASP A 136 26.07 8.13 8.36
C ASP A 136 24.99 7.35 7.62
N LEU A 137 23.72 7.52 8.01
CA LEU A 137 22.57 6.82 7.44
C LEU A 137 21.33 7.72 7.35
N ILE A 138 20.66 7.71 6.20
CA ILE A 138 19.38 8.38 5.96
C ILE A 138 18.34 7.30 5.65
N VAL A 139 17.26 7.26 6.42
CA VAL A 139 16.13 6.35 6.20
C VAL A 139 14.91 7.17 5.77
N PHE A 140 14.38 6.91 4.58
CA PHE A 140 13.21 7.62 4.05
C PHE A 140 11.90 6.99 4.54
N SER A 141 11.36 7.53 5.63
CA SER A 141 10.08 7.13 6.23
C SER A 141 9.00 8.21 6.09
N ALA A 142 8.96 8.90 4.95
CA ALA A 142 8.14 10.09 4.67
C ALA A 142 6.61 9.84 4.52
N GLY A 143 6.08 8.85 5.24
CA GLY A 143 4.71 8.35 5.17
C GLY A 143 4.47 7.44 3.97
N ILE A 144 3.58 6.46 4.14
CA ILE A 144 2.91 5.83 3.01
C ILE A 144 1.91 6.83 2.43
N ARG A 145 1.80 6.88 1.10
CA ARG A 145 0.68 7.50 0.40
C ARG A 145 -0.14 6.38 -0.23
N PRO A 146 -1.47 6.51 -0.33
CA PRO A 146 -2.27 5.57 -1.12
C PRO A 146 -1.67 5.53 -2.53
N GLN A 147 -1.38 4.34 -3.07
CA GLN A 147 -0.93 4.19 -4.45
C GLN A 147 -2.13 4.35 -5.39
N ASP A 148 -2.71 5.55 -5.37
CA ASP A 148 -3.85 5.92 -6.19
C ASP A 148 -3.42 6.33 -7.61
N ALA A 149 -2.12 6.28 -7.95
CA ALA A 149 -1.61 6.71 -9.24
C ALA A 149 -2.41 6.10 -10.40
N LEU A 150 -2.62 4.78 -10.41
CA LEU A 150 -3.37 4.06 -11.44
C LEU A 150 -4.87 4.44 -11.50
N ALA A 151 -5.49 4.79 -10.37
CA ALA A 151 -6.91 5.16 -10.30
C ALA A 151 -7.15 6.64 -10.64
N ARG A 152 -6.26 7.51 -10.16
CA ARG A 152 -6.10 8.92 -10.53
C ARG A 152 -5.77 9.09 -12.01
N GLN A 153 -5.14 8.06 -12.57
CA GLN A 153 -4.99 7.83 -14.00
C GLN A 153 -6.35 7.42 -14.60
N CYS A 154 -6.95 6.27 -14.24
CA CYS A 154 -8.22 5.79 -14.82
C CYS A 154 -9.53 6.47 -14.34
N GLU A 155 -9.51 7.78 -14.07
CA GLU A 155 -10.69 8.63 -13.78
C GLU A 155 -11.52 8.26 -12.54
N LEU A 156 -11.10 7.25 -11.79
CA LEU A 156 -11.83 6.77 -10.62
C LEU A 156 -11.92 7.90 -9.61
N ALA A 157 -13.12 8.08 -9.04
CA ALA A 157 -13.35 9.01 -7.96
C ALA A 157 -12.31 8.76 -6.86
N LEU A 158 -11.68 9.83 -6.36
CA LEU A 158 -10.67 9.74 -5.32
C LEU A 158 -11.22 10.28 -4.01
N GLY A 159 -10.74 9.72 -2.89
CA GLY A 159 -10.87 10.40 -1.61
C GLY A 159 -10.15 11.75 -1.68
N PRO A 160 -10.67 12.81 -1.03
CA PRO A 160 -10.07 14.15 -1.09
C PRO A 160 -8.58 14.14 -0.71
N ARG A 161 -8.22 13.41 0.36
CA ARG A 161 -6.84 13.21 0.84
C ARG A 161 -6.03 12.16 0.06
N GLY A 162 -6.49 11.76 -1.13
CA GLY A 162 -5.97 10.65 -1.92
C GLY A 162 -6.59 9.30 -1.55
N GLY A 163 -6.21 8.28 -2.31
CA GLY A 163 -6.86 6.97 -2.31
C GLY A 163 -8.08 6.90 -3.24
N ILE A 164 -8.43 5.71 -3.68
CA ILE A 164 -9.58 5.41 -4.54
C ILE A 164 -10.85 5.50 -3.70
N ALA A 165 -11.77 6.39 -4.02
CA ALA A 165 -13.04 6.49 -3.32
C ALA A 165 -13.85 5.21 -3.50
N ILE A 166 -14.41 4.70 -2.40
CA ILE A 166 -15.26 3.51 -2.40
C ILE A 166 -16.54 3.70 -1.59
N ASP A 167 -17.58 2.96 -2.00
CA ASP A 167 -18.80 2.72 -1.23
C ASP A 167 -18.57 1.71 -0.08
N GLU A 168 -19.60 1.44 0.72
CA GLU A 168 -19.62 0.40 1.75
C GLU A 168 -19.39 -1.04 1.23
N HIS A 169 -19.52 -1.25 -0.09
CA HIS A 169 -19.29 -2.52 -0.77
C HIS A 169 -17.89 -2.62 -1.41
N CYS A 170 -17.02 -1.63 -1.19
CA CYS A 170 -15.67 -1.52 -1.76
C CYS A 170 -15.64 -1.33 -3.29
N ARG A 171 -16.77 -0.95 -3.91
CA ARG A 171 -16.88 -0.59 -5.33
C ARG A 171 -16.42 0.85 -5.53
N THR A 172 -15.84 1.13 -6.68
CA THR A 172 -15.38 2.47 -7.05
C THR A 172 -16.49 3.26 -7.76
N SER A 173 -16.16 4.38 -8.41
CA SER A 173 -17.09 5.07 -9.32
C SER A 173 -17.40 4.29 -10.61
N ASP A 174 -16.60 3.27 -10.92
CA ASP A 174 -16.94 2.25 -11.92
C ASP A 174 -17.45 0.99 -11.20
N ALA A 175 -18.58 0.45 -11.68
CA ALA A 175 -19.27 -0.67 -11.05
C ALA A 175 -18.55 -2.02 -11.23
N ASP A 176 -17.73 -2.16 -12.27
CA ASP A 176 -16.92 -3.36 -12.53
C ASP A 176 -15.55 -3.32 -11.81
N ILE A 177 -15.22 -2.21 -11.14
CA ILE A 177 -13.93 -2.01 -10.46
C ILE A 177 -14.11 -1.83 -8.95
N PHE A 178 -13.36 -2.62 -8.18
CA PHE A 178 -13.31 -2.60 -6.72
C PHE A 178 -11.92 -2.14 -6.24
N ALA A 179 -11.86 -1.51 -5.05
CA ALA A 179 -10.61 -1.13 -4.41
C ALA A 179 -10.59 -1.53 -2.93
N ILE A 180 -9.48 -2.12 -2.48
CA ILE A 180 -9.35 -2.72 -1.14
C ILE A 180 -7.98 -2.43 -0.52
N GLY A 181 -7.92 -2.27 0.80
CA GLY A 181 -6.67 -2.03 1.53
C GLY A 181 -6.15 -0.60 1.40
N GLU A 182 -4.83 -0.43 1.37
CA GLU A 182 -4.17 0.89 1.51
C GLU A 182 -4.38 1.84 0.32
N CYS A 183 -4.84 1.35 -0.83
CA CYS A 183 -5.25 2.22 -1.92
C CYS A 183 -6.67 2.78 -1.73
N ALA A 184 -7.52 2.17 -0.90
CA ALA A 184 -8.95 2.50 -0.81
C ALA A 184 -9.26 3.58 0.24
N ALA A 185 -10.14 4.53 -0.13
CA ALA A 185 -10.59 5.65 0.66
C ALA A 185 -12.12 5.59 0.87
N TRP A 186 -12.56 5.07 2.02
CA TRP A 186 -13.98 5.05 2.38
C TRP A 186 -14.33 6.29 3.20
N ASN A 187 -15.45 6.96 2.90
CA ASN A 187 -15.84 8.22 3.55
C ASN A 187 -14.68 9.25 3.63
N GLY A 188 -13.93 9.38 2.53
CA GLY A 188 -12.78 10.29 2.41
C GLY A 188 -11.60 9.99 3.35
N SER A 189 -11.51 8.77 3.87
CA SER A 189 -10.48 8.32 4.80
C SER A 189 -9.83 7.02 4.33
N VAL A 190 -8.49 7.00 4.27
CA VAL A 190 -7.69 5.79 4.04
C VAL A 190 -7.21 5.27 5.38
N PHE A 191 -7.35 3.96 5.62
CA PHE A 191 -7.12 3.38 6.95
C PHE A 191 -5.66 3.03 7.26
N GLY A 192 -4.84 2.68 6.24
CA GLY A 192 -3.42 2.32 6.45
C GLY A 192 -3.19 1.14 7.42
N LEU A 193 -4.15 0.22 7.50
CA LEU A 193 -4.15 -0.90 8.45
C LEU A 193 -4.58 -2.21 7.77
N VAL A 194 -3.87 -3.29 8.11
CA VAL A 194 -4.08 -4.63 7.52
C VAL A 194 -5.48 -5.18 7.81
N ALA A 195 -5.96 -5.09 9.05
CA ALA A 195 -7.23 -5.72 9.45
C ALA A 195 -8.48 -5.15 8.72
N PRO A 196 -8.66 -3.83 8.56
CA PRO A 196 -9.67 -3.27 7.66
C PRO A 196 -9.51 -3.76 6.21
N GLY A 197 -8.28 -3.79 5.68
CA GLY A 197 -8.01 -4.30 4.34
C GLY A 197 -8.43 -5.77 4.16
N TYR A 198 -8.18 -6.61 5.16
CA TYR A 198 -8.62 -8.01 5.15
C TYR A 198 -10.15 -8.17 5.22
N GLN A 199 -10.86 -7.25 5.86
CA GLN A 199 -12.33 -7.26 5.81
C GLN A 199 -12.82 -6.84 4.42
N MET A 200 -12.25 -5.79 3.82
CA MET A 200 -12.56 -5.38 2.45
C MET A 200 -12.32 -6.53 1.46
N ALA A 201 -11.22 -7.28 1.60
CA ALA A 201 -10.91 -8.45 0.80
C ALA A 201 -11.98 -9.55 0.90
N ARG A 202 -12.47 -9.87 2.10
CA ARG A 202 -13.59 -10.82 2.31
C ARG A 202 -14.89 -10.32 1.66
N ASN A 203 -15.26 -9.06 1.90
CA ASN A 203 -16.49 -8.47 1.39
C ASN A 203 -16.53 -8.45 -0.16
N VAL A 204 -15.39 -8.25 -0.82
CA VAL A 204 -15.29 -8.29 -2.29
C VAL A 204 -15.30 -9.74 -2.81
N ALA A 205 -14.59 -10.67 -2.15
CA ALA A 205 -14.60 -12.08 -2.56
C ALA A 205 -15.99 -12.73 -2.43
N ALA A 206 -16.75 -12.41 -1.37
CA ALA A 206 -18.12 -12.88 -1.19
C ALA A 206 -19.05 -12.34 -2.30
N GLN A 207 -19.04 -11.03 -2.56
CA GLN A 207 -19.83 -10.39 -3.61
C GLN A 207 -19.56 -10.98 -5.01
N LEU A 208 -18.29 -11.20 -5.37
CA LEU A 208 -17.92 -11.76 -6.68
C LEU A 208 -18.33 -13.24 -6.84
N CYS A 209 -18.72 -13.93 -5.76
CA CYS A 209 -19.14 -15.34 -5.78
C CYS A 209 -20.65 -15.54 -5.54
N ASP A 210 -21.44 -14.47 -5.51
CA ASP A 210 -22.85 -14.45 -5.07
C ASP A 210 -23.07 -15.02 -3.65
N GLN A 211 -22.14 -14.77 -2.73
CA GLN A 211 -22.25 -15.18 -1.33
C GLN A 211 -22.64 -13.98 -0.44
N ASP A 212 -23.52 -14.21 0.55
CA ASP A 212 -23.83 -13.23 1.58
C ASP A 212 -22.55 -12.83 2.36
N ALA A 213 -22.35 -11.53 2.57
CA ALA A 213 -21.08 -10.92 3.02
C ALA A 213 -21.12 -10.36 4.46
#